data_AF-A0A1I7TGE9-F1
#
_entry.id   AF-A0A1I7TGE9-F1
#
_cell.length_a   1.000
_cell.length_b   1.000
_cell.length_c   1.000
_cell.angle_alpha   90.00
_cell.angle_beta   90.00
_cell.angle_gamma   90.00
#
_symmetry.space_group_name_H-M   'P 1'
#
loop_
_entity.id
_entity.type
_entity.pdbx_description
1 polymer ?
#
loop_
_entity_poly.entity_id
_entity_poly.type
_entity_poly.pdbx_seq_one_letter_code
_entity_poly.pdbx_strand_id
1 'polypeptide(L)'
;MSCRLEKCAKLFESLAKNRMMQLVSMRTTLFLTKRVNPGSKITIEELAKENISDKLLDGSVYTHEEQSLIEKLSAMDYLQKLPVYRNLSEKDQILFLENNYWKLSLFALAFCCHSKGFGQIQYPAGVDLFSKDILFDIYISPNFLQEIRTTLYNKMAKMKISIEEFAILCGYFACDPDIEKISVEGQEQIEKQQDSYETLLMNHLIGLFPSNRIKSTERFCSLISIGASVKQTHADIESVLLLHDMQIWMQENPPKVTNSYSTSTFYLTTPIPSLEVRDRHVE
;
A
#
# COMPACT_ATOMS: atom_id res chain seq x y z
N MET A 1 -28.95 23.90 -28.13
CA MET A 1 -28.01 24.18 -27.01
C MET A 1 -27.36 22.92 -26.41
N SER A 2 -28.01 21.76 -26.42
CA SER A 2 -27.50 20.49 -25.83
C SER A 2 -26.12 20.00 -26.34
N CYS A 3 -25.85 20.05 -27.65
CA CYS A 3 -24.60 19.49 -28.22
C CYS A 3 -23.30 20.22 -27.78
N ARG A 4 -23.36 21.51 -27.42
CA ARG A 4 -22.16 22.25 -26.98
C ARG A 4 -21.77 21.87 -25.55
N LEU A 5 -22.73 21.72 -24.65
CA LEU A 5 -22.50 21.34 -23.26
C LEU A 5 -21.94 19.92 -23.16
N GLU A 6 -22.46 18.99 -23.95
CA GLU A 6 -21.96 17.60 -23.98
C GLU A 6 -20.51 17.52 -24.51
N LYS A 7 -20.17 18.32 -25.52
CA LYS A 7 -18.79 18.43 -26.02
C LYS A 7 -17.84 19.02 -24.97
N CYS A 8 -18.28 20.04 -24.24
CA CYS A 8 -17.50 20.61 -23.15
C CYS A 8 -17.27 19.59 -22.03
N ALA A 9 -18.30 18.85 -21.61
CA ALA A 9 -18.19 17.82 -20.57
C ALA A 9 -17.16 16.74 -20.94
N LYS A 10 -17.24 16.19 -22.16
CA LYS A 10 -16.27 15.19 -22.66
C LYS A 10 -14.84 15.74 -22.73
N LEU A 11 -14.68 17.03 -23.06
CA LEU A 11 -13.38 17.68 -23.06
C LEU A 11 -12.81 17.79 -21.64
N PHE A 12 -13.62 18.20 -20.66
CA PHE A 12 -13.20 18.27 -19.26
C PHE A 12 -12.79 16.90 -18.71
N GLU A 13 -13.55 15.84 -18.99
CA GLU A 13 -13.21 14.47 -18.59
C GLU A 13 -11.88 14.02 -19.20
N SER A 14 -11.67 14.28 -20.49
CA SER A 14 -10.42 13.97 -21.18
C SER A 14 -9.23 14.70 -20.53
N LEU A 15 -9.39 16.00 -20.25
CA LEU A 15 -8.36 16.81 -19.59
C LEU A 15 -8.06 16.31 -18.17
N ALA A 16 -9.08 16.01 -17.38
CA ALA A 16 -8.93 15.47 -16.03
C ALA A 16 -8.16 14.13 -16.05
N LYS A 17 -8.57 13.20 -16.92
CA LYS A 17 -7.89 11.92 -17.10
C LYS A 17 -6.42 12.10 -17.53
N ASN A 18 -6.17 12.97 -18.51
CA ASN A 18 -4.80 13.25 -18.97
C ASN A 18 -3.95 13.85 -17.86
N ARG A 19 -4.53 14.72 -17.02
CA ARG A 19 -3.85 15.27 -15.85
C ARG A 19 -3.47 14.18 -14.86
N MET A 20 -4.36 13.24 -14.56
CA MET A 20 -4.06 12.12 -13.67
C MET A 20 -2.93 11.24 -14.20
N MET A 21 -2.97 10.90 -15.49
CA MET A 21 -1.88 10.14 -16.12
C MET A 21 -0.54 10.88 -16.08
N GLN A 22 -0.57 12.21 -16.30
CA GLN A 22 0.63 13.04 -16.20
C GLN A 22 1.22 13.00 -14.79
N LEU A 23 0.39 13.11 -13.75
CA LEU A 23 0.84 13.05 -12.36
C LEU A 23 1.47 11.70 -12.03
N VAL A 24 0.85 10.60 -12.46
CA VAL A 24 1.41 9.23 -12.32
C VAL A 24 2.76 9.12 -13.03
N SER A 25 2.86 9.65 -14.26
CA SER A 25 4.10 9.62 -15.03
C SER A 25 5.20 10.43 -14.34
N MET A 26 4.91 11.66 -13.88
CA MET A 26 5.86 12.50 -13.15
C MET A 26 6.37 11.80 -11.88
N ARG A 27 5.46 11.21 -11.10
CA ARG A 27 5.81 10.43 -9.92
C ARG A 27 6.71 9.25 -10.26
N THR A 28 6.36 8.50 -11.30
CA THR A 28 7.14 7.33 -11.75
C THR A 28 8.55 7.76 -12.19
N THR A 29 8.66 8.87 -12.91
CA THR A 29 9.96 9.44 -13.28
C THR A 29 10.76 9.82 -12.04
N LEU A 30 10.16 10.52 -11.07
CA LEU A 30 10.82 10.88 -9.82
C LEU A 30 11.34 9.63 -9.10
N PHE A 31 10.48 8.63 -8.92
CA PHE A 31 10.83 7.36 -8.26
C PHE A 31 11.99 6.62 -8.94
N LEU A 32 12.03 6.59 -10.28
CA LEU A 32 13.02 5.80 -11.03
C LEU A 32 14.34 6.52 -11.31
N THR A 33 14.36 7.86 -11.27
CA THR A 33 15.51 8.65 -11.76
C THR A 33 16.19 9.48 -10.68
N LYS A 34 15.57 9.61 -9.50
CA LYS A 34 16.06 10.41 -8.40
C LYS A 34 16.53 9.56 -7.25
N ARG A 35 17.43 10.13 -6.44
CA ARG A 35 17.91 9.56 -5.18
C ARG A 35 17.90 10.61 -4.08
N VAL A 36 17.98 10.15 -2.84
CA VAL A 36 18.09 11.01 -1.65
C VAL A 36 19.56 11.06 -1.21
N ASN A 37 19.97 12.18 -0.60
CA ASN A 37 21.26 12.28 0.06
C ASN A 37 21.34 11.25 1.21
N PRO A 38 22.36 10.37 1.25
CA PRO A 38 22.55 9.43 2.35
C PRO A 38 22.55 10.14 3.70
N GLY A 39 21.75 9.64 4.65
CA GLY A 39 21.62 10.23 5.99
C GLY A 39 20.64 11.40 6.11
N SER A 40 19.95 11.79 5.03
CA SER A 40 18.88 12.79 5.12
C SER A 40 17.72 12.24 5.94
N LYS A 41 17.40 12.92 7.05
CA LYS A 41 16.13 12.73 7.74
C LYS A 41 15.18 13.77 7.20
N ILE A 42 14.14 13.33 6.50
CA ILE A 42 13.11 14.22 5.98
C ILE A 42 11.80 13.87 6.67
N THR A 43 11.24 14.82 7.42
CA THR A 43 9.96 14.60 8.13
C THR A 43 8.76 14.90 7.22
N ILE A 44 7.57 14.44 7.61
CA ILE A 44 6.36 14.70 6.83
C ILE A 44 5.99 16.19 6.86
N GLU A 45 6.24 16.85 7.99
CA GLU A 45 6.01 18.28 8.20
C GLU A 45 6.95 19.14 7.35
N GLU A 46 8.21 18.71 7.19
CA GLU A 46 9.14 19.36 6.27
C GLU A 46 8.67 19.19 4.81
N LEU A 47 8.17 18.00 4.46
CA LEU A 47 7.67 17.73 3.11
C LEU A 47 6.40 18.52 2.80
N ALA A 48 5.49 18.68 3.78
CA ALA A 48 4.28 19.47 3.62
C ALA A 48 4.57 20.95 3.29
N LYS A 49 5.75 21.47 3.67
CA LYS A 49 6.11 22.88 3.54
C LYS A 49 7.04 23.18 2.36
N GLU A 50 7.79 22.20 1.86
CA GLU A 50 8.87 22.41 0.90
C GLU A 50 8.70 21.61 -0.38
N ASN A 51 9.27 22.11 -1.48
CA ASN A 51 9.32 21.36 -2.73
C ASN A 51 10.36 20.25 -2.65
N ILE A 52 9.89 19.00 -2.67
CA ILE A 52 10.70 17.78 -2.56
C ILE A 52 11.79 17.73 -3.63
N SER A 53 11.52 18.29 -4.82
CA SER A 53 12.42 18.25 -5.97
C SER A 53 13.81 18.83 -5.67
N ASP A 54 13.89 19.82 -4.77
CA ASP A 54 15.14 20.52 -4.44
C ASP A 54 16.04 19.69 -3.51
N LYS A 55 15.49 18.64 -2.87
CA LYS A 55 16.22 17.73 -1.97
C LYS A 55 16.70 16.45 -2.67
N LEU A 56 16.38 16.28 -3.95
CA LEU A 56 16.65 15.07 -4.72
C LEU A 56 17.86 15.25 -5.62
N LEU A 57 18.72 14.23 -5.66
CA LEU A 57 19.83 14.16 -6.61
C LEU A 57 19.44 13.30 -7.82
N ASP A 58 20.14 13.51 -8.93
CA ASP A 58 20.07 12.61 -10.08
C ASP A 58 20.84 11.31 -9.81
N GLY A 59 20.27 10.19 -10.21
CA GLY A 59 20.93 8.88 -10.16
C GLY A 59 19.98 7.74 -9.82
N SER A 60 20.37 6.51 -10.19
CA SER A 60 19.68 5.30 -9.76
C SER A 60 20.03 4.92 -8.33
N VAL A 61 19.03 4.49 -7.58
CA VAL A 61 19.12 4.10 -6.16
C VAL A 61 19.60 2.65 -6.01
N TYR A 62 20.39 2.36 -4.97
CA TYR A 62 20.99 1.03 -4.79
C TYR A 62 20.62 0.31 -3.48
N THR A 63 20.18 1.00 -2.42
CA THR A 63 19.82 0.35 -1.14
C THR A 63 18.31 0.30 -0.90
N HIS A 64 17.88 -0.60 -0.02
CA HIS A 64 16.47 -0.71 0.41
C HIS A 64 15.97 0.58 1.05
N GLU A 65 16.78 1.18 1.92
CA GLU A 65 16.43 2.38 2.69
C GLU A 65 16.25 3.59 1.77
N GLU A 66 17.17 3.76 0.82
CA GLU A 66 17.06 4.81 -0.19
C GLU A 66 15.82 4.58 -1.09
N GLN A 67 15.53 3.34 -1.51
CA GLN A 67 14.37 3.00 -2.35
C GLN A 67 13.05 3.26 -1.62
N SER A 68 12.95 2.81 -0.37
CA SER A 68 11.80 3.03 0.50
C SER A 68 11.54 4.51 0.74
N LEU A 69 12.60 5.29 0.96
CA LEU A 69 12.48 6.73 1.15
C LEU A 69 12.05 7.44 -0.14
N ILE A 70 12.68 7.17 -1.29
CA ILE A 70 12.30 7.83 -2.54
C ILE A 70 10.87 7.46 -2.97
N GLU A 71 10.43 6.24 -2.70
CA GLU A 71 9.07 5.78 -2.93
C GLU A 71 8.07 6.63 -2.13
N LYS A 72 8.29 6.77 -0.81
CA LYS A 72 7.49 7.63 0.07
C LYS A 72 7.47 9.08 -0.42
N LEU A 73 8.64 9.65 -0.73
CA LEU A 73 8.77 11.03 -1.22
C LEU A 73 8.01 11.25 -2.53
N SER A 74 8.11 10.32 -3.47
CA SER A 74 7.41 10.39 -4.76
C SER A 74 5.89 10.32 -4.60
N ALA A 75 5.40 9.53 -3.65
CA ALA A 75 3.98 9.45 -3.34
C ALA A 75 3.48 10.76 -2.71
N MET A 76 4.21 11.33 -1.76
CA MET A 76 3.86 12.61 -1.15
C MET A 76 3.86 13.75 -2.18
N ASP A 77 4.87 13.79 -3.05
CA ASP A 77 4.96 14.75 -4.16
C ASP A 77 3.72 14.69 -5.08
N TYR A 78 3.24 13.48 -5.38
CA TYR A 78 2.02 13.28 -6.14
C TYR A 78 0.78 13.80 -5.39
N LEU A 79 0.66 13.46 -4.10
CA LEU A 79 -0.49 13.84 -3.27
C LEU A 79 -0.63 15.37 -3.16
N GLN A 80 0.47 16.08 -3.01
CA GLN A 80 0.51 17.55 -2.96
C GLN A 80 0.04 18.22 -4.26
N LYS A 81 0.16 17.51 -5.39
CA LYS A 81 -0.25 17.98 -6.71
C LYS A 81 -1.74 17.71 -7.00
N LEU A 82 -2.44 16.97 -6.13
CA LEU A 82 -3.88 16.76 -6.25
C LEU A 82 -4.64 18.06 -5.93
N PRO A 83 -5.78 18.33 -6.60
CA PRO A 83 -6.56 19.55 -6.34
C PRO A 83 -7.02 19.69 -4.89
N VAL A 84 -7.41 18.58 -4.24
CA VAL A 84 -7.90 18.57 -2.85
C VAL A 84 -6.87 19.12 -1.87
N TYR A 85 -5.59 18.80 -2.04
CA TYR A 85 -4.53 19.17 -1.10
C TYR A 85 -4.46 20.68 -0.87
N ARG A 86 -4.62 21.47 -1.95
CA ARG A 86 -4.58 22.93 -1.90
C ARG A 86 -5.80 23.57 -1.22
N ASN A 87 -6.89 22.82 -1.11
CA ASN A 87 -8.13 23.28 -0.48
C ASN A 87 -8.20 22.90 1.00
N LEU A 88 -7.27 22.07 1.49
CA LEU A 88 -7.17 21.69 2.89
C LEU A 88 -6.44 22.75 3.71
N SER A 89 -6.75 22.83 5.00
CA SER A 89 -5.97 23.60 5.97
C SER A 89 -4.56 23.01 6.12
N GLU A 90 -3.58 23.79 6.58
CA GLU A 90 -2.21 23.28 6.79
C GLU A 90 -2.17 22.05 7.72
N LYS A 91 -3.03 22.02 8.74
CA LYS A 91 -3.16 20.87 9.65
C LYS A 91 -3.71 19.65 8.91
N ASP A 92 -4.76 19.82 8.12
CA ASP A 92 -5.38 18.73 7.37
C ASP A 92 -4.49 18.25 6.22
N GLN A 93 -3.66 19.12 5.65
CA GLN A 93 -2.64 18.74 4.66
C GLN A 93 -1.65 17.73 5.21
N ILE A 94 -1.19 17.90 6.45
CA ILE A 94 -0.28 16.96 7.11
C ILE A 94 -1.00 15.61 7.30
N LEU A 95 -2.20 15.63 7.91
CA LEU A 95 -3.00 14.42 8.12
C LEU A 95 -3.32 13.69 6.81
N PHE A 96 -3.61 14.44 5.74
CA PHE A 96 -3.86 13.90 4.41
C PHE A 96 -2.64 13.18 3.86
N LEU A 97 -1.44 13.75 4.01
CA LEU A 97 -0.21 13.10 3.55
C LEU A 97 0.08 11.84 4.38
N GLU A 98 0.04 11.93 5.71
CA GLU A 98 0.30 10.82 6.65
C GLU A 98 -0.59 9.61 6.36
N ASN A 99 -1.88 9.84 6.11
CA ASN A 99 -2.85 8.77 5.93
C ASN A 99 -2.86 8.14 4.52
N ASN A 100 -2.28 8.81 3.52
CA ASN A 100 -2.44 8.39 2.13
C ASN A 100 -1.13 8.07 1.39
N TYR A 101 0.04 8.51 1.86
CA TYR A 101 1.30 8.25 1.12
C TYR A 101 1.56 6.76 0.92
N TRP A 102 1.27 5.93 1.93
CA TRP A 102 1.53 4.50 1.89
C TRP A 102 0.59 3.78 0.93
N LYS A 103 -0.70 4.18 0.88
CA LYS A 103 -1.71 3.62 -0.04
C LYS A 103 -1.24 3.79 -1.48
N LEU A 104 -0.82 5.02 -1.79
CA LEU A 104 -0.34 5.37 -3.11
C LEU A 104 0.99 4.68 -3.44
N SER A 105 1.94 4.66 -2.50
CA SER A 105 3.23 3.99 -2.67
C SER A 105 3.03 2.53 -3.04
N LEU A 106 2.35 1.78 -2.18
CA LEU A 106 2.14 0.36 -2.38
C LEU A 106 1.36 0.04 -3.67
N PHE A 107 0.32 0.82 -3.96
CA PHE A 107 -0.47 0.63 -5.18
C PHE A 107 0.34 0.93 -6.46
N ALA A 108 1.14 2.01 -6.44
CA ALA A 108 1.98 2.38 -7.58
C ALA A 108 3.16 1.41 -7.79
N LEU A 109 3.79 0.95 -6.72
CA LEU A 109 4.83 -0.07 -6.79
C LEU A 109 4.29 -1.36 -7.39
N ALA A 110 3.13 -1.82 -6.90
CA ALA A 110 2.47 -3.01 -7.43
C ALA A 110 2.09 -2.85 -8.91
N PHE A 111 1.60 -1.68 -9.33
CA PHE A 111 1.33 -1.39 -10.74
C PHE A 111 2.60 -1.44 -11.61
N CYS A 112 3.70 -0.85 -11.12
CA CYS A 112 4.99 -0.85 -11.80
C CYS A 112 5.53 -2.28 -11.97
N CYS A 113 5.49 -3.09 -10.92
CA CYS A 113 5.90 -4.50 -10.98
C CYS A 113 5.03 -5.31 -11.93
N HIS A 114 3.72 -5.10 -11.90
CA HIS A 114 2.78 -5.74 -12.84
C HIS A 114 3.09 -5.37 -14.29
N SER A 115 3.28 -4.09 -14.58
CA SER A 115 3.58 -3.60 -15.93
C SER A 115 4.91 -4.13 -16.47
N LYS A 116 5.87 -4.42 -15.58
CA LYS A 116 7.17 -5.01 -15.93
C LYS A 116 7.18 -6.55 -15.88
N GLY A 117 6.08 -7.19 -15.47
CA GLY A 117 5.97 -8.65 -15.41
C GLY A 117 6.87 -9.32 -14.36
N PHE A 118 7.17 -8.65 -13.25
CA PHE A 118 8.11 -9.16 -12.24
C PHE A 118 7.61 -10.36 -11.43
N GLY A 119 6.32 -10.68 -11.46
CA GLY A 119 5.75 -11.79 -10.69
C GLY A 119 5.49 -11.47 -9.22
N GLN A 120 6.04 -10.37 -8.71
CA GLN A 120 5.95 -9.96 -7.31
C GLN A 120 6.24 -8.47 -7.12
N ILE A 121 5.83 -7.91 -5.99
CA ILE A 121 6.20 -6.56 -5.56
C ILE A 121 7.66 -6.54 -5.11
N GLN A 122 8.43 -5.62 -5.69
CA GLN A 122 9.83 -5.37 -5.37
C GLN A 122 10.19 -3.96 -5.85
N TYR A 123 11.18 -3.34 -5.22
CA TYR A 123 11.74 -2.08 -5.70
C TYR A 123 12.52 -2.27 -7.01
N PRO A 124 12.83 -1.16 -7.73
CA PRO A 124 13.70 -1.18 -8.90
C PRO A 124 15.02 -1.92 -8.66
N ALA A 125 15.62 -2.41 -9.74
CA ALA A 125 16.85 -3.21 -9.72
C ALA A 125 16.77 -4.52 -8.91
N GLY A 126 15.56 -4.99 -8.58
CA GLY A 126 15.36 -6.25 -7.85
C GLY A 126 15.62 -6.14 -6.35
N VAL A 127 15.64 -4.91 -5.82
CA VAL A 127 15.71 -4.68 -4.37
C VAL A 127 14.40 -5.17 -3.74
N ASP A 128 14.50 -6.02 -2.71
CA ASP A 128 13.34 -6.60 -2.05
C ASP A 128 12.48 -5.55 -1.36
N LEU A 129 11.20 -5.84 -1.14
CA LEU A 129 10.30 -4.98 -0.37
C LEU A 129 10.75 -4.84 1.10
N PHE A 130 11.42 -5.86 1.64
CA PHE A 130 11.92 -5.90 3.02
C PHE A 130 13.43 -5.71 3.08
N SER A 131 13.92 -5.14 4.19
CA SER A 131 15.36 -4.97 4.44
C SER A 131 16.03 -6.33 4.64
N LYS A 132 17.35 -6.39 4.46
CA LYS A 132 18.11 -7.63 4.66
C LYS A 132 17.91 -8.21 6.07
N ASP A 133 17.83 -7.36 7.08
CA ASP A 133 17.67 -7.79 8.47
C ASP A 133 16.34 -8.54 8.68
N ILE A 134 15.26 -8.09 8.04
CA ILE A 134 13.96 -8.77 8.05
C ILE A 134 14.01 -10.07 7.23
N LEU A 135 14.70 -10.08 6.09
CA LEU A 135 14.80 -11.28 5.24
C LEU A 135 15.51 -12.44 5.92
N PHE A 136 16.46 -12.14 6.81
CA PHE A 136 17.21 -13.14 7.59
C PHE A 136 16.64 -13.34 9.00
N ASP A 137 15.49 -12.73 9.29
CA ASP A 137 14.84 -12.87 10.58
C ASP A 137 14.22 -14.26 10.74
N ILE A 138 14.74 -15.05 11.68
CA ILE A 138 14.31 -16.43 11.93
C ILE A 138 12.88 -16.55 12.46
N TYR A 139 12.31 -15.47 13.00
CA TYR A 139 10.95 -15.47 13.56
C TYR A 139 9.91 -15.07 12.52
N ILE A 140 10.35 -14.60 11.35
CA ILE A 140 9.48 -14.15 10.27
C ILE A 140 9.50 -15.20 9.17
N SER A 141 8.34 -15.81 8.93
CA SER A 141 8.22 -16.88 7.94
C SER A 141 8.53 -16.36 6.53
N PRO A 142 9.47 -16.99 5.79
CA PRO A 142 9.72 -16.64 4.38
C PRO A 142 8.48 -16.78 3.50
N ASN A 143 7.59 -17.73 3.81
CA ASN A 143 6.32 -17.91 3.11
C ASN A 143 5.40 -16.71 3.32
N PHE A 144 5.35 -16.17 4.54
CA PHE A 144 4.54 -14.99 4.84
C PHE A 144 5.06 -13.77 4.08
N LEU A 145 6.39 -13.56 4.05
CA LEU A 145 6.98 -12.50 3.23
C LEU A 145 6.63 -12.65 1.74
N GLN A 146 6.64 -13.89 1.22
CA GLN A 146 6.28 -14.16 -0.17
C GLN A 146 4.79 -13.92 -0.47
N GLU A 147 3.91 -14.26 0.46
CA GLU A 147 2.47 -13.95 0.37
C GLU A 147 2.24 -12.44 0.27
N ILE A 148 2.94 -11.64 1.09
CA ILE A 148 2.85 -10.18 1.03
C ILE A 148 3.29 -9.65 -0.34
N ARG A 149 4.42 -10.12 -0.86
CA ARG A 149 4.93 -9.68 -2.18
C ARG A 149 4.00 -10.03 -3.34
N THR A 150 3.22 -11.11 -3.22
CA THR A 150 2.45 -11.65 -4.35
C THR A 150 0.95 -11.35 -4.29
N THR A 151 0.36 -11.12 -3.12
CA THR A 151 -1.10 -10.99 -2.96
C THR A 151 -1.67 -9.83 -3.78
N LEU A 152 -1.17 -8.60 -3.55
CA LEU A 152 -1.63 -7.43 -4.29
C LEU A 152 -1.23 -7.51 -5.77
N TYR A 153 -0.01 -7.96 -6.08
CA TYR A 153 0.46 -8.17 -7.45
C TYR A 153 -0.49 -9.08 -8.24
N ASN A 154 -0.83 -10.25 -7.68
CA ASN A 154 -1.68 -11.25 -8.33
C ASN A 154 -3.10 -10.71 -8.56
N LYS A 155 -3.63 -9.91 -7.63
CA LYS A 155 -4.93 -9.25 -7.82
C LYS A 155 -4.89 -8.27 -8.98
N MET A 156 -3.86 -7.42 -9.05
CA MET A 156 -3.68 -6.49 -10.16
C MET A 156 -3.52 -7.21 -11.51
N ALA A 157 -2.73 -8.29 -11.53
CA ALA A 157 -2.52 -9.09 -12.73
C ALA A 157 -3.81 -9.75 -13.25
N LYS A 158 -4.66 -10.26 -12.35
CA LYS A 158 -5.98 -10.80 -12.69
C LYS A 158 -6.90 -9.73 -13.26
N MET A 159 -6.84 -8.52 -12.71
CA MET A 159 -7.73 -7.41 -13.09
C MET A 159 -7.33 -6.73 -14.39
N LYS A 160 -6.07 -6.83 -14.85
CA LYS A 160 -5.61 -6.18 -16.10
C LYS A 160 -5.99 -4.69 -16.13
N ILE A 161 -5.55 -3.97 -15.11
CA ILE A 161 -5.89 -2.55 -14.93
C ILE A 161 -5.14 -1.74 -15.99
N SER A 162 -5.85 -0.89 -16.74
CA SER A 162 -5.20 0.01 -17.70
C SER A 162 -4.49 1.17 -17.00
N ILE A 163 -3.60 1.88 -17.70
CA ILE A 163 -2.94 3.06 -17.13
C ILE A 163 -3.94 4.18 -16.78
N GLU A 164 -5.00 4.32 -17.57
CA GLU A 164 -6.09 5.27 -17.32
C GLU A 164 -6.86 4.92 -16.05
N GLU A 165 -7.29 3.65 -15.92
CA GLU A 165 -7.99 3.17 -14.73
C GLU A 165 -7.10 3.34 -13.49
N PHE A 166 -5.83 2.95 -13.58
CA PHE A 166 -4.85 3.10 -12.51
C PHE A 166 -4.69 4.56 -12.08
N ALA A 167 -4.53 5.48 -13.03
CA ALA A 167 -4.35 6.90 -12.72
C ALA A 167 -5.56 7.52 -12.02
N ILE A 168 -6.78 7.16 -12.44
CA ILE A 168 -8.00 7.63 -11.78
C ILE A 168 -8.13 7.01 -10.37
N LEU A 169 -7.84 5.72 -10.23
CA LEU A 169 -7.87 5.01 -8.94
C LEU A 169 -6.86 5.59 -7.93
N CYS A 170 -5.69 6.05 -8.38
CA CYS A 170 -4.75 6.74 -7.50
C CYS A 170 -5.36 7.99 -6.86
N GLY A 171 -6.14 8.77 -7.63
CA GLY A 171 -6.88 9.91 -7.09
C GLY A 171 -8.01 9.48 -6.15
N TYR A 172 -8.81 8.49 -6.57
CA TYR A 172 -9.94 7.97 -5.80
C TYR A 172 -9.51 7.41 -4.43
N PHE A 173 -8.46 6.58 -4.38
CA PHE A 173 -7.97 5.98 -3.13
C PHE A 173 -7.22 6.98 -2.24
N ALA A 174 -6.64 8.04 -2.81
CA ALA A 174 -6.05 9.13 -2.02
C ALA A 174 -7.12 9.99 -1.33
N CYS A 175 -8.33 10.05 -1.90
CA CYS A 175 -9.45 10.82 -1.36
C CYS A 175 -10.39 9.96 -0.50
N ASP A 176 -9.85 9.11 0.37
CA ASP A 176 -10.64 8.37 1.37
C ASP A 176 -11.05 9.33 2.51
N PRO A 177 -12.35 9.63 2.73
CA PRO A 177 -12.78 10.60 3.74
C PRO A 177 -12.61 10.11 5.18
N ASP A 178 -12.31 8.81 5.37
CA ASP A 178 -12.07 8.21 6.68
C ASP A 178 -10.63 8.48 7.16
N ILE A 179 -10.34 9.76 7.44
CA ILE A 179 -9.06 10.22 8.00
C ILE A 179 -9.27 10.61 9.46
N GLU A 180 -8.57 9.94 10.36
CA GLU A 180 -8.64 10.25 11.79
C GLU A 180 -8.19 11.69 12.06
N LYS A 181 -8.96 12.42 12.90
CA LYS A 181 -8.64 13.79 13.38
C LYS A 181 -8.65 14.89 12.31
N ILE A 182 -9.08 14.62 11.08
CA ILE A 182 -9.28 15.66 10.07
C ILE A 182 -10.44 16.59 10.46
N SER A 183 -10.39 17.85 10.02
CA SER A 183 -11.50 18.78 10.19
C SER A 183 -12.74 18.36 9.39
N VAL A 184 -13.92 18.85 9.80
CA VAL A 184 -15.18 18.61 9.07
C VAL A 184 -15.09 19.19 7.66
N GLU A 185 -14.56 20.41 7.52
CA GLU A 185 -14.35 21.04 6.23
C GLU A 185 -13.37 20.24 5.36
N GLY A 186 -12.30 19.70 5.96
CA GLY A 186 -11.34 18.84 5.26
C GLY A 186 -11.98 17.54 4.77
N GLN A 187 -12.82 16.92 5.59
CA GLN A 187 -13.60 15.74 5.21
C GLN A 187 -14.53 16.02 4.03
N GLU A 188 -15.27 17.13 4.06
CA GLU A 188 -16.15 17.56 2.96
C GLU A 188 -15.38 17.81 1.65
N GLN A 189 -14.19 18.44 1.71
CA GLN A 189 -13.35 18.64 0.52
C GLN A 189 -12.86 17.32 -0.07
N ILE A 190 -12.50 16.35 0.78
CA ILE A 190 -12.04 15.03 0.36
C ILE A 190 -13.16 14.23 -0.27
N GLU A 191 -14.32 14.15 0.38
CA GLU A 191 -15.51 13.45 -0.11
C GLU A 191 -15.92 13.98 -1.48
N LYS A 192 -16.03 15.32 -1.61
CA LYS A 192 -16.35 15.97 -2.89
C LYS A 192 -15.33 15.64 -3.98
N GLN A 193 -14.05 15.56 -3.65
CA GLN A 193 -13.02 15.19 -4.63
C GLN A 193 -13.09 13.70 -4.99
N GLN A 194 -13.42 12.84 -4.03
CA GLN A 194 -13.64 11.41 -4.26
C GLN A 194 -14.79 11.16 -5.23
N ASP A 195 -15.94 11.83 -5.02
CA ASP A 195 -17.11 11.79 -5.92
C ASP A 195 -16.76 12.20 -7.35
N SER A 196 -15.89 13.20 -7.49
CA SER A 196 -15.40 13.63 -8.80
C SER A 196 -14.57 12.54 -9.49
N TYR A 197 -13.76 11.79 -8.75
CA TYR A 197 -12.99 10.67 -9.32
C TYR A 197 -13.87 9.45 -9.60
N GLU A 198 -14.86 9.18 -8.76
CA GLU A 198 -15.87 8.15 -9.00
C GLU A 198 -16.62 8.41 -10.30
N THR A 199 -17.12 9.64 -10.47
CA THR A 199 -17.81 10.07 -11.70
C THR A 199 -16.90 9.93 -12.92
N LEU A 200 -15.64 10.36 -12.81
CA LEU A 200 -14.66 10.26 -13.88
C LEU A 200 -14.38 8.80 -14.27
N LEU A 201 -14.24 7.90 -13.28
CA LEU A 201 -14.04 6.48 -13.52
C LEU A 201 -15.27 5.86 -14.18
N MET A 202 -16.47 6.12 -13.67
CA MET A 202 -17.71 5.60 -14.24
C MET A 202 -17.91 6.06 -15.68
N ASN A 203 -17.65 7.32 -15.99
CA ASN A 203 -17.76 7.84 -17.36
C ASN A 203 -16.72 7.20 -18.28
N HIS A 204 -15.50 6.98 -17.80
CA HIS A 204 -14.48 6.23 -18.54
C HIS A 204 -14.95 4.80 -18.86
N LEU A 205 -15.48 4.08 -17.87
CA LEU A 205 -15.95 2.70 -18.03
C LEU A 205 -17.17 2.59 -18.96
N ILE A 206 -18.12 3.53 -18.87
CA ILE A 206 -19.26 3.62 -19.80
C ILE A 206 -18.76 3.84 -21.23
N GLY A 207 -17.71 4.64 -21.41
CA GLY A 207 -17.07 4.84 -22.72
C GLY A 207 -16.43 3.58 -23.29
N LEU A 208 -15.89 2.70 -22.44
CA LEU A 208 -15.33 1.40 -22.85
C LEU A 208 -16.42 0.36 -23.19
N PHE A 209 -17.59 0.46 -22.56
CA PHE A 209 -18.72 -0.45 -22.77
C PHE A 209 -20.04 0.28 -23.07
N PRO A 210 -20.16 1.04 -24.19
CA PRO A 210 -21.34 1.91 -24.43
C PRO A 210 -22.67 1.15 -24.48
N SER A 211 -22.65 -0.08 -24.99
CA SER A 211 -23.83 -0.92 -25.14
C SER A 211 -24.10 -1.84 -23.94
N ASN A 212 -23.25 -1.82 -22.91
CA ASN A 212 -23.36 -2.73 -21.76
C ASN A 212 -23.01 -2.02 -20.44
N ARG A 213 -24.03 -1.40 -19.85
CA ARG A 213 -23.91 -0.68 -18.57
C ARG A 213 -23.63 -1.60 -17.39
N ILE A 214 -24.17 -2.82 -17.41
CA ILE A 214 -23.92 -3.83 -16.36
C ILE A 214 -22.43 -4.13 -16.27
N LYS A 215 -21.78 -4.36 -17.42
CA LYS A 215 -20.32 -4.60 -17.50
C LYS A 215 -19.50 -3.41 -16.98
N SER A 216 -19.99 -2.18 -17.17
CA SER A 216 -19.34 -0.97 -16.62
C SER A 216 -19.39 -0.97 -15.09
N THR A 217 -20.55 -1.27 -14.50
CA THR A 217 -20.73 -1.37 -13.05
C THR A 217 -19.93 -2.53 -12.43
N GLU A 218 -19.93 -3.70 -13.08
CA GLU A 218 -19.12 -4.86 -12.62
C GLU A 218 -17.63 -4.53 -12.61
N ARG A 219 -17.14 -3.85 -13.67
CA ARG A 219 -15.76 -3.38 -13.73
C ARG A 219 -15.47 -2.37 -12.63
N PHE A 220 -16.35 -1.40 -12.40
CA PHE A 220 -16.20 -0.42 -11.33
C PHE A 220 -16.05 -1.10 -9.97
N CYS A 221 -17.00 -1.95 -9.57
CA CYS A 221 -16.94 -2.67 -8.30
C CYS A 221 -15.66 -3.51 -8.18
N SER A 222 -15.24 -4.16 -9.26
CA SER A 222 -13.99 -4.93 -9.30
C SER A 222 -12.77 -4.04 -9.04
N LEU A 223 -12.69 -2.86 -9.67
CA LEU A 223 -11.60 -1.91 -9.51
C LEU A 223 -11.54 -1.33 -8.10
N ILE A 224 -12.67 -0.89 -7.55
CA ILE A 224 -12.72 -0.33 -6.18
C ILE A 224 -12.31 -1.39 -5.14
N SER A 225 -12.63 -2.67 -5.38
CA SER A 225 -12.24 -3.76 -4.48
C SER A 225 -10.71 -3.90 -4.28
N ILE A 226 -9.89 -3.31 -5.15
CA ILE A 226 -8.42 -3.29 -4.99
C ILE A 226 -8.03 -2.55 -3.71
N GLY A 227 -8.77 -1.52 -3.31
CA GLY A 227 -8.49 -0.73 -2.11
C GLY A 227 -8.37 -1.61 -0.87
N ALA A 228 -9.26 -2.61 -0.70
CA ALA A 228 -9.19 -3.56 0.40
C ALA A 228 -7.89 -4.41 0.39
N SER A 229 -7.40 -4.78 -0.79
CA SER A 229 -6.13 -5.52 -0.89
C SER A 229 -4.91 -4.64 -0.65
N VAL A 230 -4.95 -3.37 -1.02
CA VAL A 230 -3.90 -2.41 -0.66
C VAL A 230 -3.84 -2.23 0.86
N LYS A 231 -5.01 -2.04 1.51
CA LYS A 231 -5.11 -1.94 2.97
C LYS A 231 -4.59 -3.20 3.67
N GLN A 232 -4.99 -4.39 3.21
CA GLN A 232 -4.51 -5.65 3.79
C GLN A 232 -3.00 -5.83 3.63
N THR A 233 -2.46 -5.65 2.42
CA THR A 233 -1.02 -5.82 2.19
C THR A 233 -0.20 -4.83 3.01
N HIS A 234 -0.70 -3.60 3.25
CA HIS A 234 -0.05 -2.68 4.17
C HIS A 234 -0.06 -3.18 5.62
N ALA A 235 -1.21 -3.63 6.12
CA ALA A 235 -1.32 -4.17 7.48
C ALA A 235 -0.41 -5.39 7.69
N ASP A 236 -0.24 -6.23 6.67
CA ASP A 236 0.69 -7.36 6.72
C ASP A 236 2.16 -6.89 6.78
N ILE A 237 2.52 -5.85 6.02
CA ILE A 237 3.85 -5.22 6.10
C ILE A 237 4.09 -4.64 7.50
N GLU A 238 3.12 -3.90 8.04
CA GLU A 238 3.22 -3.33 9.40
C GLU A 238 3.38 -4.42 10.46
N SER A 239 2.70 -5.55 10.29
CA SER A 239 2.84 -6.70 11.19
C SER A 239 4.25 -7.28 11.15
N VAL A 240 4.86 -7.39 9.96
CA VAL A 240 6.26 -7.83 9.80
C VAL A 240 7.22 -6.85 10.49
N LEU A 241 7.04 -5.54 10.28
CA LEU A 241 7.88 -4.51 10.91
C LEU A 241 7.77 -4.56 12.44
N LEU A 242 6.54 -4.67 12.97
CA LEU A 242 6.31 -4.77 14.41
C LEU A 242 6.96 -6.02 15.02
N LEU A 243 6.84 -7.17 14.36
CA LEU A 243 7.48 -8.41 14.84
C LEU A 243 9.01 -8.28 14.88
N HIS A 244 9.59 -7.66 13.86
CA HIS A 244 11.03 -7.40 13.81
C HIS A 244 11.47 -6.45 14.94
N ASP A 245 10.75 -5.35 15.16
CA ASP A 245 11.04 -4.39 16.22
C ASP A 245 10.92 -5.03 17.62
N MET A 246 9.88 -5.85 17.84
CA MET A 246 9.71 -6.60 19.08
C MET A 246 10.88 -7.55 19.35
N GLN A 247 11.40 -8.18 18.31
CA GLN A 247 12.54 -9.06 18.43
C GLN A 247 13.83 -8.33 18.77
N ILE A 248 14.11 -7.21 18.10
CA ILE A 248 15.24 -6.34 18.45
C ILE A 248 15.14 -5.95 19.93
N TRP A 249 13.95 -5.51 20.36
CA TRP A 249 13.71 -5.15 21.75
C TRP A 249 13.95 -6.33 22.72
N MET A 250 13.50 -7.54 22.37
CA MET A 250 13.72 -8.74 23.19
C MET A 250 15.20 -9.15 23.29
N GLN A 251 15.99 -8.91 22.24
CA GLN A 251 17.43 -9.16 22.24
C GLN A 251 18.17 -8.15 23.13
N GLU A 252 17.74 -6.88 23.11
CA GLU A 252 18.28 -5.81 23.96
C GLU A 252 17.81 -5.94 25.42
N ASN A 253 16.64 -6.53 25.65
CA ASN A 253 16.00 -6.67 26.95
C ASN A 253 15.64 -8.14 27.21
N PRO A 254 16.64 -9.05 27.32
CA PRO A 254 16.38 -10.45 27.51
C PRO A 254 15.58 -10.67 28.81
N PRO A 255 14.53 -11.51 28.79
CA PRO A 255 13.74 -11.76 29.97
C PRO A 255 14.65 -12.27 31.09
N LYS A 256 14.55 -11.64 32.27
CA LYS A 256 15.25 -12.10 33.46
C LYS A 256 14.73 -13.49 33.79
N VAL A 257 15.50 -14.53 33.48
CA VAL A 257 15.21 -15.89 33.92
C VAL A 257 15.35 -15.92 35.43
N THR A 258 14.25 -15.64 36.16
CA THR A 258 14.19 -15.97 37.58
C THR A 258 14.09 -17.48 37.66
N ASN A 259 15.20 -18.15 37.93
CA ASN A 259 15.22 -19.55 38.30
C ASN A 259 14.45 -19.71 39.62
N SER A 260 13.13 -19.88 39.54
CA SER A 260 12.30 -20.48 40.58
C SER A 260 11.79 -21.82 40.09
N TYR A 261 12.71 -22.70 39.69
CA TYR A 261 12.42 -24.13 39.71
C TYR A 261 12.54 -24.60 41.16
N SER A 262 11.46 -24.47 41.92
CA SER A 262 11.24 -25.40 43.03
C SER A 262 11.02 -26.77 42.39
N THR A 263 12.00 -27.67 42.55
CA THR A 263 11.86 -29.11 42.30
C THR A 263 10.70 -29.64 43.14
N SER A 264 9.51 -29.68 42.55
CA SER A 264 8.41 -30.50 43.02
C SER A 264 8.49 -31.83 42.28
N THR A 265 9.25 -32.76 42.84
CA THR A 265 9.16 -34.19 42.55
C THR A 265 7.72 -34.64 42.81
N PHE A 266 6.94 -34.84 41.74
CA PHE A 266 5.67 -35.56 41.83
C PHE A 266 5.97 -37.05 41.87
N TYR A 267 5.80 -37.66 43.05
CA TYR A 267 5.68 -39.11 43.17
C TYR A 267 4.35 -39.53 42.54
N LEU A 268 4.40 -40.21 41.39
CA LEU A 268 3.25 -40.95 40.87
C LEU A 268 3.07 -42.22 41.72
N THR A 269 2.28 -42.13 42.79
CA THR A 269 1.73 -43.29 43.49
C THR A 269 0.28 -43.50 43.06
N THR A 270 0.07 -44.19 41.96
CA THR A 270 -1.15 -44.99 41.75
C THR A 270 -0.80 -46.25 40.95
N PRO A 271 -1.28 -47.45 41.34
CA PRO A 271 -1.01 -48.67 40.61
C PRO A 271 -1.83 -48.73 39.32
N ILE A 272 -1.20 -49.19 38.24
CA ILE A 272 -1.83 -49.51 36.97
C ILE A 272 -2.74 -50.72 37.16
N PRO A 273 -4.06 -50.67 36.85
CA PRO A 273 -4.88 -51.87 36.76
C PRO A 273 -4.50 -52.65 35.50
N SER A 274 -4.11 -53.90 35.69
CA SER A 274 -3.83 -54.90 34.65
C SER A 274 -5.05 -55.12 33.76
N LEU A 275 -4.92 -54.80 32.47
CA LEU A 275 -5.84 -55.29 31.44
C LEU A 275 -5.39 -56.69 31.01
N GLU A 276 -6.22 -57.67 31.36
CA GLU A 276 -6.10 -59.06 30.96
C GLU A 276 -6.12 -59.20 29.43
N VAL A 277 -5.12 -59.90 28.92
CA VAL A 277 -5.07 -60.46 27.57
C VAL A 277 -6.15 -61.53 27.45
N ARG A 278 -7.07 -61.37 26.49
CA ARG A 278 -7.89 -62.48 26.00
C ARG A 278 -7.61 -62.71 24.53
N ASP A 279 -6.71 -63.66 24.30
CA ASP A 279 -6.63 -64.44 23.07
C ASP A 279 -7.92 -65.22 22.81
N ARG A 280 -8.33 -65.28 21.53
CA ARG A 280 -9.06 -66.38 20.89
C ARG A 280 -9.03 -66.12 19.37
N HIS A 281 -8.11 -66.75 18.63
CA HIS A 281 -8.32 -67.90 17.72
C HIS A 281 -9.39 -67.62 16.64
N VAL A 282 -8.99 -67.37 15.38
CA VAL A 282 -8.77 -68.38 14.31
C VAL A 282 -10.01 -69.26 14.10
N GLU A 283 -10.82 -68.87 13.12
CA GLU A 283 -11.17 -69.63 11.90
C GLU A 283 -11.64 -68.66 10.81
#